data_AF-A0A8I3A798-F1
#
_entry.id   AF-A0A8I3A798-F1
#
_cell.length_a   1.000
_cell.length_b   1.000
_cell.length_c   1.000
_cell.angle_alpha   90.00
_cell.angle_beta   90.00
_cell.angle_gamma   90.00
#
_symmetry.space_group_name_H-M   'P 1'
#
loop_
_entity.id
_entity.type
_entity.pdbx_description
1 polymer ?
#
loop_
_entity_poly.entity_id
_entity_poly.type
_entity_poly.pdbx_seq_one_letter_code
_entity_poly.pdbx_strand_id
1 'polypeptide(L)'
;MNTQSARLLQLALPLVKTHGFTRTALARAVLELPQPHAEPLPDAAVTALFGHGDNARRTLIRAWLDDACCRMEQDHASASASTVTMRDVLHARLRMNEPVLGHLAQGFALLSTSSRLVPLPPDPLPVLEHAARVADQACWIAEPDRKEMAWYTRRATVSGIYLAAELHQLTSPSTAASFLDHLVENSAAAEGAVREVSLYGSYILSSWKGITKSLL
;
A
#
# COMPACT_ATOMS: atom_id res chain seq x y z
N MET A 1 4.18 -19.56 -4.39
CA MET A 1 2.93 -19.80 -3.65
C MET A 1 2.13 -20.87 -4.36
N ASN A 2 1.52 -21.81 -3.62
CA ASN A 2 0.59 -22.79 -4.19
C ASN A 2 -0.71 -22.06 -4.61
N THR A 3 -1.41 -22.50 -5.65
CA THR A 3 -2.62 -21.84 -6.19
C THR A 3 -3.71 -21.64 -5.13
N GLN A 4 -3.84 -22.60 -4.21
CA GLN A 4 -4.77 -22.51 -3.08
C GLN A 4 -4.37 -21.41 -2.08
N SER A 5 -3.09 -21.28 -1.77
CA SER A 5 -2.59 -20.21 -0.87
C SER A 5 -2.81 -18.82 -1.49
N ALA A 6 -2.66 -18.67 -2.80
CA ALA A 6 -2.96 -17.42 -3.51
C ALA A 6 -4.45 -17.06 -3.43
N ARG A 7 -5.33 -18.04 -3.62
CA ARG A 7 -6.78 -17.84 -3.48
C ARG A 7 -7.18 -17.44 -2.06
N LEU A 8 -6.63 -18.10 -1.04
CA LEU A 8 -6.88 -17.73 0.35
C LEU A 8 -6.36 -16.33 0.68
N LEU A 9 -5.21 -15.96 0.12
CA LEU A 9 -4.67 -14.61 0.31
C LEU A 9 -5.59 -13.54 -0.27
N GLN A 10 -6.17 -13.79 -1.46
CA GLN A 10 -7.15 -12.91 -2.09
C GLN A 10 -8.43 -12.76 -1.24
N LEU A 11 -8.94 -13.87 -0.70
CA LEU A 11 -10.09 -13.84 0.23
C LEU A 11 -9.78 -13.14 1.56
N ALA A 12 -8.51 -13.04 1.95
CA ALA A 12 -8.11 -12.33 3.16
C ALA A 12 -8.11 -10.80 2.99
N LEU A 13 -7.99 -10.28 1.76
CA LEU A 13 -7.84 -8.83 1.52
C LEU A 13 -9.03 -8.01 2.07
N PRO A 14 -10.30 -8.39 1.83
CA PRO A 14 -11.44 -7.65 2.38
C PRO A 14 -11.54 -7.72 3.91
N LEU A 15 -10.93 -8.72 4.54
CA LEU A 15 -10.93 -8.91 5.99
C LEU A 15 -9.96 -7.94 6.70
N VAL A 16 -9.04 -7.31 5.98
CA VAL A 16 -8.12 -6.30 6.53
C VAL A 16 -8.89 -5.13 7.15
N LYS A 17 -10.05 -4.77 6.61
CA LYS A 17 -10.87 -3.66 7.13
C LYS A 17 -11.34 -3.88 8.58
N THR A 18 -11.53 -5.14 9.00
CA THR A 18 -12.04 -5.50 10.34
C THR A 18 -10.97 -6.10 11.24
N HIS A 19 -9.94 -6.73 10.66
CA HIS A 19 -8.94 -7.49 11.40
C HIS A 19 -7.52 -6.97 11.22
N GLY A 20 -7.32 -5.93 10.40
CA GLY A 20 -6.02 -5.39 10.05
C GLY A 20 -5.10 -6.38 9.34
N PHE A 21 -3.82 -5.99 9.18
CA PHE A 21 -2.77 -6.83 8.60
C PHE A 21 -2.28 -7.86 9.62
N THR A 22 -3.14 -8.82 9.97
CA THR A 22 -2.91 -9.81 11.03
C THR A 22 -2.97 -11.24 10.54
N ARG A 23 -2.42 -12.16 11.34
CA ARG A 23 -2.55 -13.61 11.11
C ARG A 23 -4.00 -14.07 11.24
N THR A 24 -4.81 -13.39 12.05
CA THR A 24 -6.24 -13.65 12.20
C THR A 24 -7.01 -13.39 10.90
N ALA A 25 -6.67 -12.31 10.16
CA ALA A 25 -7.27 -12.05 8.85
C ALA A 25 -6.99 -13.20 7.87
N LEU A 26 -5.75 -13.70 7.84
CA LEU A 26 -5.37 -14.87 7.02
C LEU A 26 -6.07 -16.15 7.47
N ALA A 27 -6.17 -16.38 8.78
CA ALA A 27 -6.81 -17.57 9.34
C ALA A 27 -8.30 -17.62 9.00
N ARG A 28 -8.98 -16.47 8.95
CA ARG A 28 -10.41 -16.38 8.65
C ARG A 28 -10.75 -16.49 7.17
N ALA A 29 -9.77 -16.36 6.27
CA ALA A 29 -10.03 -16.42 4.82
C ALA A 29 -10.67 -17.73 4.34
N VAL A 30 -10.48 -18.84 5.07
CA VAL A 30 -11.13 -20.13 4.76
C VAL A 30 -12.64 -20.15 5.01
N LEU A 31 -13.15 -19.21 5.81
CA LEU A 31 -14.58 -19.06 6.08
C LEU A 31 -15.31 -18.42 4.87
N GLU A 32 -14.56 -17.74 3.99
CA GLU A 32 -15.08 -17.06 2.80
C GLU A 32 -14.97 -17.92 1.53
N LEU A 33 -14.57 -19.20 1.66
CA LEU A 33 -14.53 -20.13 0.53
C LEU A 33 -15.95 -20.50 0.08
N PRO A 34 -16.16 -20.87 -1.21
CA PRO A 34 -17.47 -21.35 -1.68
C PRO A 34 -17.98 -22.59 -0.92
N GLN A 35 -17.06 -23.39 -0.37
CA GLN A 35 -17.33 -24.40 0.63
C GLN A 35 -16.59 -23.96 1.91
N PRO A 36 -17.26 -23.19 2.79
CA PRO A 36 -16.64 -22.66 3.99
C PRO A 36 -16.16 -23.77 4.92
N HIS A 37 -15.00 -23.56 5.54
CA HIS A 37 -14.63 -24.34 6.72
C HIS A 37 -15.47 -23.88 7.93
N ALA A 38 -15.67 -24.77 8.90
CA ALA A 38 -16.40 -24.45 10.13
C ALA A 38 -15.58 -23.53 11.07
N GLU A 39 -14.25 -23.63 11.02
CA GLU A 39 -13.34 -22.94 11.92
C GLU A 39 -12.21 -22.25 11.15
N PRO A 40 -11.63 -21.16 11.69
CA PRO A 40 -10.44 -20.53 11.13
C PRO A 40 -9.25 -21.50 11.07
N LEU A 41 -8.30 -21.23 10.19
CA LEU A 41 -7.07 -22.04 10.11
C LEU A 41 -6.30 -21.99 11.44
N PRO A 42 -5.78 -23.15 11.92
CA PRO A 42 -4.87 -23.16 13.06
C PRO A 42 -3.57 -22.43 12.71
N ASP A 43 -2.89 -21.87 13.71
CA ASP A 43 -1.69 -21.04 13.49
C ASP A 43 -0.57 -21.78 12.74
N ALA A 44 -0.43 -23.09 12.95
CA ALA A 44 0.50 -23.94 12.21
C ALA A 44 0.22 -23.94 10.70
N ALA A 45 -1.04 -23.94 10.29
CA ALA A 45 -1.43 -23.87 8.88
C ALA A 45 -1.17 -22.49 8.29
N VAL A 46 -1.46 -21.41 9.05
CA VAL A 46 -1.10 -20.04 8.63
C VAL A 46 0.41 -19.91 8.43
N THR A 47 1.21 -20.48 9.33
CA THR A 47 2.67 -20.54 9.20
C THR A 47 3.11 -21.29 7.95
N ALA A 48 2.54 -22.46 7.69
CA ALA A 48 2.89 -23.27 6.53
C ALA A 48 2.55 -22.59 5.20
N LEU A 49 1.43 -21.86 5.14
CA LEU A 49 0.93 -21.25 3.91
C LEU A 49 1.53 -19.87 3.63
N PHE A 50 1.73 -19.06 4.66
CA PHE A 50 2.07 -17.63 4.52
C PHE A 50 3.38 -17.24 5.20
N GLY A 51 4.02 -18.16 5.93
CA GLY A 51 5.29 -17.95 6.60
C GLY A 51 5.15 -17.64 8.10
N HIS A 52 6.31 -17.64 8.77
CA HIS A 52 6.37 -17.55 10.22
C HIS A 52 6.18 -16.11 10.74
N GLY A 53 5.42 -15.97 11.83
CA GLY A 53 5.23 -14.69 12.54
C GLY A 53 4.82 -13.54 11.62
N ASP A 54 5.60 -12.46 11.65
CA ASP A 54 5.39 -11.25 10.85
C ASP A 54 5.55 -11.45 9.34
N ASN A 55 6.19 -12.52 8.87
CA ASN A 55 6.29 -12.78 7.43
C ASN A 55 4.92 -13.07 6.79
N ALA A 56 4.01 -13.72 7.53
CA ALA A 56 2.62 -13.89 7.08
C ALA A 56 1.92 -12.53 6.94
N ARG A 57 2.10 -11.66 7.93
CA ARG A 57 1.51 -10.31 7.93
C ARG A 57 2.09 -9.43 6.82
N ARG A 58 3.40 -9.51 6.57
CA ARG A 58 4.09 -8.84 5.45
C ARG A 58 3.58 -9.35 4.10
N THR A 59 3.32 -10.65 3.99
CA THR A 59 2.71 -11.25 2.79
C THR A 59 1.32 -10.68 2.54
N LEU A 60 0.51 -10.53 3.59
CA LEU A 60 -0.82 -9.94 3.47
C LEU A 60 -0.80 -8.47 3.02
N ILE A 61 0.02 -7.62 3.64
CA ILE A 61 0.08 -6.21 3.21
C ILE A 61 0.64 -6.06 1.80
N ARG A 62 1.68 -6.82 1.42
CA ARG A 62 2.20 -6.78 0.04
C ARG A 62 1.12 -7.16 -0.97
N ALA A 63 0.38 -8.23 -0.70
CA ALA A 63 -0.71 -8.65 -1.57
C ALA A 63 -1.83 -7.61 -1.64
N TRP A 64 -2.12 -6.91 -0.54
CA TRP A 64 -3.09 -5.82 -0.53
C TRP A 64 -2.65 -4.61 -1.36
N LEU A 65 -1.36 -4.22 -1.28
CA LEU A 65 -0.80 -3.14 -2.08
C LEU A 65 -0.74 -3.50 -3.58
N ASP A 66 -0.38 -4.76 -3.88
CA ASP A 66 -0.37 -5.28 -5.25
C ASP A 66 -1.79 -5.37 -5.83
N ASP A 67 -2.78 -5.85 -5.06
CA ASP A 67 -4.19 -5.86 -5.46
C ASP A 67 -4.71 -4.45 -5.78
N ALA A 68 -4.37 -3.47 -4.95
CA ALA A 68 -4.74 -2.08 -5.21
C ALA A 68 -4.15 -1.56 -6.54
N CYS A 69 -2.93 -1.96 -6.92
CA CYS A 69 -2.35 -1.63 -8.22
C CYS A 69 -3.07 -2.34 -9.38
N CYS A 70 -3.38 -3.63 -9.23
CA CYS A 70 -4.17 -4.38 -10.22
C CYS A 70 -5.56 -3.74 -10.44
N ARG A 71 -6.19 -3.24 -9.37
CA ARG A 71 -7.48 -2.55 -9.46
C ARG A 71 -7.38 -1.22 -10.21
N MET A 72 -6.27 -0.48 -10.10
CA MET A 72 -6.05 0.71 -10.92
C MET A 72 -6.10 0.39 -12.42
N GLU A 73 -5.50 -0.72 -12.83
CA GLU A 73 -5.53 -1.19 -14.22
C GLU A 73 -6.94 -1.59 -14.66
N GLN A 74 -7.64 -2.34 -13.82
CA GLN A 74 -8.99 -2.81 -14.12
C GLN A 74 -9.99 -1.66 -14.22
N ASP A 75 -9.92 -0.69 -13.30
CA ASP A 75 -10.74 0.51 -13.30
C ASP A 75 -10.48 1.33 -14.59
N HIS A 76 -9.22 1.45 -15.01
CA HIS A 76 -8.86 2.09 -16.27
C HIS A 76 -9.40 1.32 -17.50
N ALA A 77 -9.18 0.00 -17.56
CA ALA A 77 -9.66 -0.82 -18.68
C ALA A 77 -11.18 -0.80 -18.83
N SER A 78 -11.91 -0.59 -17.72
CA SER A 78 -13.36 -0.48 -17.69
C SER A 78 -13.87 0.93 -18.04
N ALA A 79 -13.04 1.97 -17.87
CA ALA A 79 -13.38 3.35 -18.19
C ALA A 79 -13.35 3.56 -19.73
N SER A 80 -14.53 3.54 -20.36
CA SER A 80 -14.66 3.75 -21.82
C SER A 80 -14.18 5.13 -22.26
N ALA A 81 -13.34 5.17 -23.32
CA ALA A 81 -12.96 6.28 -24.22
C ALA A 81 -12.60 7.66 -23.63
N SER A 82 -12.62 7.84 -22.32
CA SER A 82 -12.37 9.10 -21.63
C SER A 82 -10.87 9.21 -21.35
N THR A 83 -10.27 10.39 -21.61
CA THR A 83 -8.88 10.64 -21.20
C THR A 83 -8.79 10.69 -19.68
N VAL A 84 -8.30 9.61 -19.07
CA VAL A 84 -8.07 9.53 -17.62
C VAL A 84 -6.86 10.39 -17.27
N THR A 85 -7.02 11.36 -16.37
CA THR A 85 -5.89 12.22 -15.97
C THR A 85 -5.08 11.60 -14.84
N MET A 86 -3.81 12.00 -14.71
CA MET A 86 -2.95 11.59 -13.58
C MET A 86 -3.62 11.85 -12.22
N ARG A 87 -4.30 13.00 -12.09
CA ARG A 87 -5.07 13.35 -10.90
C ARG A 87 -6.11 12.27 -10.59
N ASP A 88 -6.92 11.89 -11.58
CA ASP A 88 -8.00 10.92 -11.39
C ASP A 88 -7.47 9.56 -10.93
N VAL A 89 -6.36 9.09 -11.53
CA VAL A 89 -5.73 7.82 -11.16
C VAL A 89 -5.22 7.83 -9.73
N LEU A 90 -4.52 8.90 -9.33
CA LEU A 90 -3.97 9.02 -7.98
C LEU A 90 -5.08 9.16 -6.93
N HIS A 91 -6.16 9.90 -7.21
CA HIS A 91 -7.32 9.97 -6.33
C HIS A 91 -8.00 8.61 -6.17
N ALA A 92 -8.24 7.89 -7.27
CA ALA A 92 -8.84 6.57 -7.24
C ALA A 92 -8.00 5.63 -6.35
N ARG A 93 -6.67 5.63 -6.53
CA ARG A 93 -5.77 4.82 -5.70
C ARG A 93 -5.76 5.27 -4.24
N LEU A 94 -5.76 6.57 -3.95
CA LEU A 94 -5.77 7.10 -2.59
C LEU A 94 -7.07 6.71 -1.84
N ARG A 95 -8.22 6.73 -2.53
CA ARG A 95 -9.52 6.28 -1.97
C ARG A 95 -9.53 4.81 -1.59
N MET A 96 -8.76 3.96 -2.27
CA MET A 96 -8.65 2.54 -1.91
C MET A 96 -8.08 2.31 -0.50
N ASN A 97 -7.37 3.31 0.06
CA ASN A 97 -6.86 3.24 1.44
C ASN A 97 -7.96 3.46 2.50
N GLU A 98 -9.04 4.17 2.19
CA GLU A 98 -10.06 4.61 3.15
C GLU A 98 -10.60 3.49 4.05
N PRO A 99 -10.96 2.29 3.53
CA PRO A 99 -11.51 1.22 4.36
C PRO A 99 -10.52 0.62 5.36
N VAL A 100 -9.21 0.88 5.18
CA VAL A 100 -8.13 0.27 5.98
C VAL A 100 -7.21 1.30 6.64
N LEU A 101 -7.55 2.60 6.62
CA LEU A 101 -6.69 3.66 7.17
C LEU A 101 -6.27 3.40 8.61
N GLY A 102 -7.18 2.90 9.45
CA GLY A 102 -6.89 2.54 10.85
C GLY A 102 -5.83 1.44 11.02
N HIS A 103 -5.54 0.68 9.97
CA HIS A 103 -4.56 -0.41 9.97
C HIS A 103 -3.35 -0.13 9.07
N LEU A 104 -3.44 0.84 8.14
CA LEU A 104 -2.45 1.08 7.12
C LEU A 104 -1.11 1.60 7.68
N ALA A 105 -1.14 2.51 8.65
CA ALA A 105 0.08 2.98 9.32
C ALA A 105 0.85 1.84 10.02
N GLN A 106 0.11 0.94 10.70
CA GLN A 106 0.71 -0.26 11.33
C GLN A 106 1.27 -1.22 10.28
N GLY A 107 0.60 -1.30 9.12
CA GLY A 107 1.05 -2.02 7.95
C GLY A 107 2.39 -1.52 7.41
N PHE A 108 2.54 -0.21 7.21
CA PHE A 108 3.80 0.38 6.77
C PHE A 108 4.91 0.24 7.81
N ALA A 109 4.60 0.36 9.11
CA ALA A 109 5.55 0.09 10.18
C ALA A 109 6.05 -1.36 10.14
N LEU A 110 5.16 -2.32 9.86
CA LEU A 110 5.51 -3.73 9.71
C LEU A 110 6.42 -3.97 8.50
N LEU A 111 6.14 -3.32 7.36
CA LEU A 111 6.99 -3.39 6.17
C LEU A 111 8.39 -2.83 6.44
N SER A 112 8.45 -1.73 7.19
CA SER A 112 9.71 -1.03 7.50
C SER A 112 10.52 -1.71 8.60
N THR A 113 9.94 -2.66 9.33
CA THR A 113 10.64 -3.36 10.41
C THR A 113 11.42 -4.55 9.88
N SER A 114 12.73 -4.57 10.13
CA SER A 114 13.59 -5.71 9.80
C SER A 114 13.17 -6.97 10.55
N SER A 115 13.07 -8.10 9.85
CA SER A 115 12.75 -9.41 10.43
C SER A 115 13.92 -10.07 11.17
N ARG A 116 15.06 -9.37 11.29
CA ARG A 116 16.29 -9.92 11.88
C ARG A 116 16.29 -9.70 13.40
N LEU A 117 16.91 -10.63 14.13
CA LEU A 117 17.07 -10.59 15.60
C LEU A 117 17.95 -9.43 16.11
N VAL A 118 18.51 -8.61 15.21
CA VAL A 118 19.36 -7.46 15.53
C VAL A 118 18.55 -6.18 15.35
N PRO A 119 18.56 -5.25 16.33
CA PRO A 119 17.88 -3.97 16.21
C PRO A 119 18.55 -3.11 15.13
N LEU A 120 18.04 -3.23 13.91
CA LEU A 120 18.37 -2.34 12.81
C LEU A 120 17.38 -1.16 12.78
N PRO A 121 17.83 0.01 12.27
CA PRO A 121 16.91 1.11 11.97
C PRO A 121 15.83 0.63 10.98
N PRO A 122 14.64 1.23 11.00
CA PRO A 122 13.60 0.89 10.04
C PRO A 122 14.07 1.17 8.63
N ASP A 123 13.76 0.24 7.73
CA ASP A 123 14.09 0.32 6.32
C ASP A 123 12.92 1.01 5.57
N PRO A 124 13.12 2.22 5.02
CA PRO A 124 12.06 2.90 4.29
C PRO A 124 11.85 2.32 2.88
N LEU A 125 12.77 1.51 2.37
CA LEU A 125 12.74 1.01 0.99
C LEU A 125 11.41 0.36 0.60
N PRO A 126 10.77 -0.50 1.41
CA PRO A 126 9.51 -1.12 1.03
C PRO A 126 8.35 -0.13 0.80
N VAL A 127 8.34 0.99 1.55
CA VAL A 127 7.32 2.03 1.40
C VAL A 127 7.60 2.91 0.17
N LEU A 128 8.89 3.19 -0.07
CA LEU A 128 9.32 3.90 -1.28
C LEU A 128 9.05 3.07 -2.55
N GLU A 129 9.31 1.76 -2.52
CA GLU A 129 9.02 0.82 -3.60
C GLU A 129 7.53 0.76 -3.90
N HIS A 130 6.67 0.75 -2.87
CA HIS A 130 5.23 0.83 -3.01
C HIS A 130 4.80 2.11 -3.76
N ALA A 131 5.27 3.28 -3.30
CA ALA A 131 4.96 4.54 -3.96
C ALA A 131 5.47 4.59 -5.41
N ALA A 132 6.66 4.04 -5.66
CA ALA A 132 7.24 3.97 -7.00
C ALA A 132 6.45 3.05 -7.95
N ARG A 133 5.86 1.95 -7.43
CA ARG A 133 4.95 1.08 -8.18
C ARG A 133 3.65 1.78 -8.53
N VAL A 134 3.03 2.46 -7.57
CA VAL A 134 1.81 3.26 -7.83
C VAL A 134 2.09 4.33 -8.88
N ALA A 135 3.22 5.02 -8.78
CA ALA A 135 3.61 6.05 -9.75
C ALA A 135 3.85 5.48 -11.15
N ASP A 136 4.48 4.31 -11.26
CA ASP A 136 4.67 3.62 -12.54
C ASP A 136 3.31 3.31 -13.18
N GLN A 137 2.42 2.70 -12.40
CA GLN A 137 1.09 2.34 -12.84
C GLN A 137 0.28 3.56 -13.29
N ALA A 138 0.34 4.64 -12.51
CA ALA A 138 -0.36 5.87 -12.82
C ALA A 138 0.19 6.54 -14.09
N CYS A 139 1.52 6.53 -14.29
CA CYS A 139 2.13 7.04 -15.51
C CYS A 139 1.71 6.21 -16.73
N TRP A 140 1.66 4.89 -16.60
CA TRP A 140 1.23 4.01 -17.69
C TRP A 140 -0.24 4.24 -18.07
N ILE A 141 -1.12 4.40 -17.07
CA ILE A 141 -2.55 4.64 -17.28
C ILE A 141 -2.81 6.03 -17.90
N ALA A 142 -2.21 7.07 -17.35
CA ALA A 142 -2.52 8.45 -17.74
C ALA A 142 -1.75 8.92 -18.98
N GLU A 143 -0.57 8.37 -19.25
CA GLU A 143 0.36 8.89 -20.26
C GLU A 143 1.09 7.76 -21.00
N PRO A 144 0.38 6.82 -21.66
CA PRO A 144 0.95 5.61 -22.25
C PRO A 144 1.99 5.85 -23.36
N ASP A 145 1.98 7.04 -23.98
CA ASP A 145 2.81 7.37 -25.16
C ASP A 145 4.16 8.04 -24.84
N ARG A 146 4.47 8.37 -23.56
CA ARG A 146 5.74 9.02 -23.22
C ARG A 146 6.90 8.00 -23.13
N LYS A 147 7.93 8.15 -23.97
CA LYS A 147 9.03 7.15 -24.12
C LYS A 147 10.46 7.65 -23.91
N GLU A 148 10.68 8.83 -23.32
CA GLU A 148 12.02 9.44 -23.21
C GLU A 148 12.48 9.64 -21.75
N MET A 149 13.70 10.17 -21.54
CA MET A 149 14.29 10.43 -20.21
C MET A 149 13.39 11.19 -19.24
N ALA A 150 12.47 12.02 -19.73
CA ALA A 150 11.43 12.68 -18.95
C ALA A 150 10.54 11.69 -18.17
N TRP A 151 10.45 10.43 -18.60
CA TRP A 151 9.69 9.35 -17.97
C TRP A 151 10.18 9.03 -16.56
N TYR A 152 11.50 8.93 -16.35
CA TYR A 152 12.06 8.61 -15.03
C TYR A 152 11.87 9.77 -14.04
N THR A 153 12.13 10.99 -14.48
CA THR A 153 11.87 12.19 -13.68
C THR A 153 10.39 12.29 -13.32
N ARG A 154 9.49 12.06 -14.29
CA ARG A 154 8.04 12.06 -14.07
C ARG A 154 7.63 11.04 -13.01
N ARG A 155 8.08 9.78 -13.12
CA ARG A 155 7.80 8.73 -12.13
C ARG A 155 8.33 9.08 -10.75
N ALA A 156 9.53 9.65 -10.65
CA ALA A 156 10.09 10.09 -9.38
C ALA A 156 9.23 11.20 -8.75
N THR A 157 8.83 12.20 -9.52
CA THR A 157 7.95 13.29 -9.06
C THR A 157 6.59 12.74 -8.62
N VAL A 158 5.94 11.92 -9.45
CA VAL A 158 4.63 11.32 -9.14
C VAL A 158 4.71 10.43 -7.90
N SER A 159 5.80 9.67 -7.74
CA SER A 159 6.04 8.85 -6.55
C SER A 159 6.14 9.71 -5.29
N GLY A 160 6.85 10.85 -5.35
CA GLY A 160 6.94 11.78 -4.22
C GLY A 160 5.61 12.44 -3.89
N ILE A 161 4.86 12.88 -4.91
CA ILE A 161 3.51 13.45 -4.74
C ILE A 161 2.59 12.43 -4.06
N TYR A 162 2.52 11.21 -4.60
CA TYR A 162 1.65 10.17 -4.07
C TYR A 162 2.03 9.79 -2.64
N LEU A 163 3.32 9.58 -2.37
CA LEU A 163 3.77 9.23 -1.03
C LEU A 163 3.47 10.35 -0.02
N ALA A 164 3.71 11.61 -0.38
CA ALA A 164 3.36 12.74 0.50
C ALA A 164 1.85 12.79 0.76
N ALA A 165 1.02 12.60 -0.26
CA ALA A 165 -0.43 12.55 -0.11
C ALA A 165 -0.91 11.37 0.75
N GLU A 166 -0.32 10.18 0.60
CA GLU A 166 -0.63 9.00 1.41
C GLU A 166 -0.22 9.17 2.87
N LEU A 167 0.97 9.73 3.13
CA LEU A 167 1.41 10.09 4.48
C LEU A 167 0.47 11.12 5.12
N HIS A 168 0.07 12.14 4.35
CA HIS A 168 -0.91 13.13 4.79
C HIS A 168 -2.28 12.51 5.03
N GLN A 169 -2.70 11.53 4.24
CA GLN A 169 -3.95 10.80 4.45
C GLN A 169 -3.98 10.04 5.77
N LEU A 170 -2.84 9.52 6.22
CA LEU A 170 -2.75 8.78 7.48
C LEU A 170 -2.89 9.69 8.71
N THR A 171 -2.56 10.98 8.60
CA THR A 171 -2.68 11.95 9.70
C THR A 171 -3.92 12.83 9.58
N SER A 172 -4.34 13.17 8.36
CA SER A 172 -5.44 14.07 8.03
C SER A 172 -6.26 13.55 6.84
N PRO A 173 -7.07 12.48 7.03
CA PRO A 173 -7.79 11.82 5.95
C PRO A 173 -8.71 12.73 5.13
N SER A 174 -9.39 13.67 5.79
CA SER A 174 -10.39 14.54 5.16
C SER A 174 -9.82 15.57 4.18
N THR A 175 -8.52 15.89 4.30
CA THR A 175 -7.85 16.90 3.45
C THR A 175 -6.84 16.29 2.48
N ALA A 176 -6.72 14.96 2.45
CA ALA A 176 -5.75 14.28 1.59
C ALA A 176 -6.02 14.46 0.10
N ALA A 177 -7.30 14.46 -0.29
CA ALA A 177 -7.72 14.69 -1.67
C ALA A 177 -7.31 16.09 -2.17
N SER A 178 -7.62 17.14 -1.41
CA SER A 178 -7.25 18.51 -1.78
C SER A 178 -5.74 18.77 -1.69
N PHE A 179 -5.06 18.10 -0.77
CA PHE A 179 -3.59 18.15 -0.69
C PHE A 179 -2.94 17.50 -1.92
N LEU A 180 -3.45 16.36 -2.37
CA LEU A 180 -3.02 15.74 -3.62
C LEU A 180 -3.23 16.67 -4.82
N ASP A 181 -4.40 17.32 -4.93
CA ASP A 181 -4.68 18.27 -6.01
C ASP A 181 -3.65 19.41 -6.02
N HIS A 182 -3.37 19.97 -4.83
CA HIS A 182 -2.37 21.02 -4.68
C HIS A 182 -0.98 20.58 -5.16
N LEU A 183 -0.55 19.37 -4.81
CA LEU A 183 0.75 18.83 -5.22
C LEU A 183 0.82 18.53 -6.72
N VAL A 184 -0.26 18.06 -7.33
CA VAL A 184 -0.30 17.78 -8.78
C VAL A 184 -0.27 19.08 -9.60
N GLU A 185 -0.90 20.14 -9.12
CA GLU A 185 -1.02 21.42 -9.83
C GLU A 185 0.17 22.36 -9.62
N ASN A 186 0.90 22.22 -8.50
CA ASN A 186 1.98 23.11 -8.13
C ASN A 186 3.35 22.40 -8.15
N SER A 187 4.18 22.72 -9.14
CA SER A 187 5.50 22.11 -9.32
C SER A 187 6.46 22.38 -8.14
N ALA A 188 6.41 23.58 -7.55
CA ALA A 188 7.25 23.90 -6.39
C ALA A 188 6.82 23.10 -5.15
N ALA A 189 5.52 22.89 -4.99
CA ALA A 189 4.99 22.04 -3.92
C ALA A 189 5.37 20.56 -4.15
N ALA A 190 5.31 20.08 -5.39
CA ALA A 190 5.75 18.74 -5.76
C ALA A 190 7.25 18.50 -5.48
N GLU A 191 8.11 19.45 -5.86
CA GLU A 191 9.55 19.39 -5.57
C GLU A 191 9.81 19.40 -4.05
N GLY A 192 9.09 20.24 -3.31
CA GLY A 192 9.12 20.28 -1.86
C GLY A 192 8.76 18.93 -1.24
N ALA A 193 7.66 18.31 -1.68
CA ALA A 193 7.20 17.00 -1.21
C ALA A 193 8.21 15.89 -1.49
N VAL A 194 8.79 15.83 -2.69
CA VAL A 194 9.84 14.87 -3.05
C VAL A 194 11.04 14.98 -2.10
N ARG A 195 11.47 16.22 -1.80
CA ARG A 195 12.58 16.47 -0.89
C ARG A 195 12.24 16.10 0.55
N GLU A 196 11.04 16.45 1.01
CA GLU A 196 10.57 16.16 2.37
C GLU A 196 10.48 14.65 2.63
N VAL A 197 9.88 13.90 1.70
CA VAL A 197 9.82 12.44 1.73
C VAL A 197 11.21 11.82 1.82
N SER A 198 12.17 12.34 1.05
CA SER A 198 13.56 11.84 1.04
C SER A 198 14.28 12.12 2.36
N LEU A 199 13.99 13.23 3.03
CA LEU A 199 14.65 13.65 4.27
C LEU A 199 14.00 13.11 5.54
N TYR A 200 12.67 13.00 5.57
CA TYR A 200 11.90 12.73 6.78
C TYR A 200 11.11 11.42 6.77
N GLY A 201 11.04 10.72 5.63
CA GLY A 201 10.29 9.46 5.51
C GLY A 201 10.73 8.41 6.54
N SER A 202 12.03 8.30 6.82
CA SER A 202 12.56 7.37 7.84
C SER A 202 12.12 7.71 9.27
N TYR A 203 11.95 8.99 9.60
CA TYR A 203 11.50 9.44 10.93
C TYR A 203 10.01 9.17 11.15
N ILE A 204 9.16 9.44 10.15
CA ILE A 204 7.72 9.17 10.22
C ILE A 204 7.48 7.67 10.40
N LEU A 205 8.18 6.84 9.62
CA LEU A 205 8.13 5.38 9.76
C LEU A 205 8.66 4.90 11.13
N SER A 206 9.71 5.54 11.66
CA SER A 206 10.22 5.25 13.01
C SER A 206 9.20 5.59 14.10
N SER A 207 8.45 6.68 13.96
CA SER A 207 7.42 7.10 14.92
C SER A 207 6.30 6.06 15.02
N TRP A 208 5.86 5.50 13.88
CA TRP A 208 4.81 4.47 13.87
C TRP A 208 5.23 3.15 14.52
N LYS A 209 6.52 2.79 14.45
CA LYS A 209 7.05 1.63 15.20
C LYS A 209 6.84 1.79 16.71
N GLY A 210 6.98 3.01 17.24
CA GLY A 210 6.70 3.30 18.66
C GLY A 210 5.26 2.99 19.04
N ILE A 211 4.30 3.37 18.20
CA ILE A 211 2.86 3.13 18.41
C ILE A 211 2.52 1.64 18.39
N THR A 212 3.15 0.85 17.50
CA THR A 212 2.92 -0.61 17.45
C THR A 212 3.44 -1.37 18.67
N LYS A 213 4.48 -0.88 19.35
CA LYS A 213 5.03 -1.50 20.55
C LYS A 213 4.23 -1.16 21.81
N SER A 214 3.40 -0.12 21.77
CA SER A 214 2.54 0.29 22.89
C SER A 214 1.13 -0.33 22.87
N LEU A 215 0.77 -1.06 21.79
CA LEU A 215 -0.55 -1.66 21.59
C LEU A 215 -0.51 -3.21 21.46
N LEU A 216 0.66 -3.81 21.66
CA LEU A 216 0.89 -5.25 21.82
C LEU A 216 1.28 -5.53 23.27
#